data_AF-A0A7C6DE48-F1
#
_entry.id   AF-A0A7C6DE48-F1
#
_cell.length_a   1.000
_cell.length_b   1.000
_cell.length_c   1.000
_cell.angle_alpha   90.00
_cell.angle_beta   90.00
_cell.angle_gamma   90.00
#
_symmetry.space_group_name_H-M   'P 1'
#
loop_
_entity.id
_entity.type
_entity.pdbx_description
1 polymer ?
#
loop_
_entity_poly.entity_id
_entity_poly.type
_entity_poly.pdbx_seq_one_letter_code
_entity_poly.pdbx_strand_id
1 'polypeptide(L)'
;MKKTIIFTLFLFLIFTASCGIGDNIGVKTQDPVIETPTPTESKVTEVPLTETPEETPPPTPEPTKTPQKTTPKPTSTPSPTPHIDNTLAVDIGVFTFNNELGVKDGMYTIGEDFEMLLEEKEEHEFNKYIIKYTSTDYLKGYIHYSLGRTSHLEEFFLEPGTNKEFSSLVDGFFNNQKGAKIKKIALNSIKGSSANFKLVDFKVDIVSVPATVVYLENDYHKVGIDLLWGGAINYIKDKTNKDGSLDNLLNRADTGRLVQQSYYGTMNPPYVKGEFMGNDWPYNPVQGGDKGNNSSKIVDFEIYKEYIYIKCRPLDWGHINSPTFSYMENEYRLEENAIVVKNRFVDFSGYKANARHQELPAFYVISYLDTFVYYNGTKPWTDDTLTYKHDLEFWGGNSNAYFNVRKGNTETWCAWVDSSDYGIGLFTPNVEILLAGRFSYNGSKDPKNSATNYVAPLRTFEMKSFEPFEYSYYIVTGKVNDIREAFRGTFIEKF
;
A
#
# COMPACT_ATOMS: atom_id res chain seq x y z
N MET A 1 -15.24 -53.13 -9.73
CA MET A 1 -15.37 -51.94 -10.62
C MET A 1 -16.11 -50.85 -9.87
N LYS A 2 -15.91 -49.57 -10.25
CA LYS A 2 -16.69 -48.37 -9.86
C LYS A 2 -17.39 -48.39 -8.49
N LYS A 3 -16.78 -47.74 -7.48
CA LYS A 3 -17.55 -47.08 -6.40
C LYS A 3 -17.73 -45.62 -6.79
N THR A 4 -18.98 -45.18 -6.89
CA THR A 4 -19.33 -43.75 -7.02
C THR A 4 -19.27 -43.11 -5.63
N ILE A 5 -18.59 -41.97 -5.49
CA ILE A 5 -18.67 -41.13 -4.30
C ILE A 5 -19.52 -39.92 -4.67
N ILE A 6 -20.60 -39.70 -3.92
CA ILE A 6 -21.43 -38.49 -4.01
C ILE A 6 -20.85 -37.50 -3.00
N PHE A 7 -20.50 -36.30 -3.45
CA PHE A 7 -20.16 -35.19 -2.56
C PHE A 7 -21.44 -34.46 -2.17
N THR A 8 -21.69 -34.35 -0.87
CA THR A 8 -22.87 -33.67 -0.33
C THR A 8 -22.63 -32.17 -0.23
N LEU A 9 -23.55 -31.39 -0.79
CA LEU A 9 -23.58 -29.93 -0.64
C LEU A 9 -23.81 -29.58 0.85
N PHE A 10 -23.07 -28.61 1.40
CA PHE A 10 -23.37 -28.04 2.72
C PHE A 10 -23.62 -26.54 2.62
N LEU A 11 -24.57 -26.09 3.44
CA LEU A 11 -25.24 -24.79 3.32
C LEU A 11 -24.57 -23.76 4.24
N PHE A 12 -24.51 -22.50 3.79
CA PHE A 12 -24.13 -21.37 4.64
C PHE A 12 -25.13 -21.22 5.81
N LEU A 13 -24.61 -20.95 7.02
CA LEU A 13 -25.37 -20.32 8.09
C LEU A 13 -24.73 -18.96 8.41
N ILE A 14 -25.55 -17.92 8.45
CA ILE A 14 -25.13 -16.58 8.86
C ILE A 14 -25.29 -16.48 10.37
N PHE A 15 -24.24 -16.06 11.08
CA PHE A 15 -24.32 -15.69 12.49
C PHE A 15 -23.81 -14.26 12.68
N THR A 16 -24.70 -13.37 13.12
CA THR A 16 -24.38 -12.00 13.52
C THR A 16 -23.86 -11.99 14.96
N ALA A 17 -22.56 -11.73 15.14
CA ALA A 17 -21.98 -11.50 16.46
C ALA A 17 -22.17 -10.03 16.88
N SER A 18 -23.12 -9.77 17.77
CA SER A 18 -23.24 -8.47 18.46
C SER A 18 -22.61 -8.56 19.85
N CYS A 19 -21.94 -7.50 20.30
CA CYS A 19 -21.28 -7.47 21.60
C CYS A 19 -22.31 -7.51 22.74
N GLY A 20 -22.09 -8.40 23.71
CA GLY A 20 -22.93 -8.49 24.91
C GLY A 20 -22.49 -7.51 26.01
N ILE A 21 -23.45 -6.69 26.47
CA ILE A 21 -23.48 -6.15 27.83
C ILE A 21 -24.81 -6.64 28.42
N GLY A 22 -24.78 -7.26 29.58
CA GLY A 22 -25.99 -7.74 30.24
C GLY A 22 -26.51 -6.73 31.25
N ASP A 23 -27.85 -6.58 31.33
CA ASP A 23 -28.51 -6.94 32.59
C ASP A 23 -30.01 -7.28 32.44
N ASN A 24 -30.35 -8.41 33.06
CA ASN A 24 -31.61 -8.86 33.68
C ASN A 24 -33.03 -8.30 33.35
N ILE A 25 -33.97 -9.27 33.32
CA ILE A 25 -35.44 -9.19 33.62
C ILE A 25 -36.39 -8.62 32.54
N GLY A 26 -37.42 -9.40 32.16
CA GLY A 26 -38.64 -8.87 31.54
C GLY A 26 -39.35 -9.77 30.52
N VAL A 27 -40.07 -10.83 30.95
CA VAL A 27 -40.88 -11.65 30.04
C VAL A 27 -42.27 -11.04 29.80
N LYS A 28 -42.63 -10.79 28.54
CA LYS A 28 -43.98 -11.09 27.99
C LYS A 28 -44.07 -11.00 26.46
N THR A 29 -44.95 -11.84 25.91
CA THR A 29 -45.26 -12.02 24.48
C THR A 29 -46.57 -11.33 24.09
N GLN A 30 -46.66 -10.78 22.86
CA GLN A 30 -47.85 -10.91 22.00
C GLN A 30 -47.59 -10.39 20.58
N ASP A 31 -48.07 -11.12 19.57
CA ASP A 31 -48.06 -10.74 18.16
C ASP A 31 -49.39 -9.99 17.80
N PRO A 32 -49.83 -9.82 16.52
CA PRO A 32 -49.98 -8.48 15.97
C PRO A 32 -51.43 -8.10 15.65
N VAL A 33 -51.65 -6.84 15.25
CA VAL A 33 -52.91 -6.38 14.64
C VAL A 33 -52.62 -5.74 13.28
N ILE A 34 -53.38 -6.17 12.28
CA ILE A 34 -53.39 -5.65 10.91
C ILE A 34 -54.62 -4.74 10.78
N GLU A 35 -54.50 -3.58 10.12
CA GLU A 35 -55.62 -3.03 9.34
C GLU A 35 -55.17 -2.02 8.28
N THR A 36 -55.90 -1.98 7.17
CA THR A 36 -55.74 -1.02 6.04
C THR A 36 -57.10 -0.89 5.38
N PRO A 37 -57.50 0.32 4.92
CA PRO A 37 -57.75 0.42 3.47
C PRO A 37 -57.44 1.79 2.83
N THR A 38 -57.24 1.78 1.51
CA THR A 38 -57.17 2.94 0.59
C THR A 38 -58.57 3.36 0.09
N PRO A 39 -58.77 4.56 -0.49
CA PRO A 39 -58.61 4.79 -1.96
C PRO A 39 -57.92 6.13 -2.33
N THR A 40 -57.22 6.31 -3.46
CA THR A 40 -57.67 6.47 -4.88
C THR A 40 -58.65 7.64 -5.07
N GLU A 41 -58.35 8.78 -5.73
CA GLU A 41 -58.20 9.08 -7.20
C GLU A 41 -57.86 10.61 -7.36
N SER A 42 -57.52 11.27 -8.50
CA SER A 42 -57.09 10.93 -9.89
C SER A 42 -56.44 12.17 -10.59
N LYS A 43 -56.15 12.11 -11.91
CA LYS A 43 -55.63 13.23 -12.77
C LYS A 43 -56.73 14.03 -13.49
N VAL A 44 -56.46 15.31 -13.83
CA VAL A 44 -56.87 15.99 -15.11
C VAL A 44 -55.78 17.03 -15.50
N THR A 45 -55.66 17.37 -16.79
CA THR A 45 -54.70 18.32 -17.41
C THR A 45 -55.44 19.27 -18.38
N GLU A 46 -54.99 20.52 -18.61
CA GLU A 46 -54.85 21.17 -19.95
C GLU A 46 -54.43 22.67 -19.96
N VAL A 47 -53.98 23.14 -21.14
CA VAL A 47 -53.27 24.41 -21.51
C VAL A 47 -53.35 24.56 -23.06
N PRO A 48 -53.06 25.71 -23.75
CA PRO A 48 -52.65 27.06 -23.33
C PRO A 48 -53.46 28.20 -24.02
N LEU A 49 -52.95 29.45 -24.10
CA LEU A 49 -53.26 30.43 -25.18
C LEU A 49 -52.21 31.60 -25.28
N THR A 50 -51.58 31.72 -26.46
CA THR A 50 -50.90 32.87 -27.16
C THR A 50 -50.80 34.25 -26.46
N GLU A 51 -49.64 34.94 -26.34
CA GLU A 51 -48.77 35.61 -27.37
C GLU A 51 -49.36 36.94 -27.95
N THR A 52 -48.65 38.02 -28.37
CA THR A 52 -47.22 38.47 -28.56
C THR A 52 -47.22 40.06 -28.62
N PRO A 53 -46.18 40.88 -28.96
CA PRO A 53 -44.74 40.67 -29.31
C PRO A 53 -43.67 41.59 -28.62
N GLU A 54 -42.40 41.22 -28.84
CA GLU A 54 -41.12 41.98 -29.00
C GLU A 54 -40.96 43.51 -28.70
N GLU A 55 -39.89 43.87 -27.97
CA GLU A 55 -39.16 45.16 -28.09
C GLU A 55 -37.65 45.01 -27.69
N THR A 56 -36.78 45.96 -28.07
CA THR A 56 -35.28 45.81 -28.13
C THR A 56 -34.54 46.37 -26.89
N PRO A 57 -33.43 45.78 -26.41
CA PRO A 57 -32.76 46.20 -25.16
C PRO A 57 -31.85 47.44 -25.26
N PRO A 58 -31.71 48.24 -24.17
CA PRO A 58 -30.79 49.38 -24.05
C PRO A 58 -29.34 48.97 -23.64
N PRO A 59 -28.34 49.87 -23.79
CA PRO A 59 -26.91 49.53 -23.66
C PRO A 59 -26.34 49.51 -22.22
N THR A 60 -25.19 48.85 -22.10
CA THR A 60 -24.41 48.59 -20.87
C THR A 60 -23.84 49.86 -20.20
N PRO A 61 -23.95 50.02 -18.86
CA PRO A 61 -23.19 51.00 -18.08
C PRO A 61 -21.80 50.46 -17.63
N GLU A 62 -20.80 51.33 -17.55
CA GLU A 62 -19.44 50.97 -17.09
C GLU A 62 -19.36 50.71 -15.57
N PRO A 63 -18.56 49.73 -15.09
CA PRO A 63 -18.34 49.53 -13.66
C PRO A 63 -17.34 50.53 -13.04
N THR A 64 -17.81 51.33 -12.08
CA THR A 64 -16.97 52.24 -11.29
C THR A 64 -15.89 51.51 -10.49
N LYS A 65 -14.67 52.06 -10.48
CA LYS A 65 -13.51 51.51 -9.74
C LYS A 65 -13.82 51.32 -8.26
N THR A 66 -13.86 50.07 -7.83
CA THR A 66 -14.01 49.64 -6.42
C THR A 66 -12.63 49.19 -5.88
N PRO A 67 -12.29 49.39 -4.59
CA PRO A 67 -10.95 49.11 -4.09
C PRO A 67 -10.50 47.66 -4.26
N GLN A 68 -9.22 47.48 -4.61
CA GLN A 68 -8.59 46.20 -4.81
C GLN A 68 -8.50 45.42 -3.48
N LYS A 69 -9.50 44.58 -3.20
CA LYS A 69 -9.48 43.65 -2.07
C LYS A 69 -8.37 42.63 -2.31
N THR A 70 -7.24 42.80 -1.64
CA THR A 70 -6.07 41.92 -1.75
C THR A 70 -6.48 40.48 -1.40
N THR A 71 -6.42 39.58 -2.39
CA THR A 71 -6.54 38.14 -2.17
C THR A 71 -5.52 37.72 -1.10
N PRO A 72 -5.90 36.96 -0.06
CA PRO A 72 -4.90 36.38 0.83
C PRO A 72 -4.02 35.46 -0.02
N LYS A 73 -2.73 35.82 -0.15
CA LYS A 73 -1.72 34.95 -0.75
C LYS A 73 -1.81 33.60 -0.04
N PRO A 74 -1.90 32.47 -0.75
CA PRO A 74 -2.02 31.16 -0.10
C PRO A 74 -0.84 31.00 0.87
N THR A 75 -1.16 30.81 2.15
CA THR A 75 -0.15 30.62 3.19
C THR A 75 0.68 29.41 2.80
N SER A 76 1.98 29.60 2.64
CA SER A 76 2.89 28.49 2.38
C SER A 76 2.84 27.52 3.56
N THR A 77 2.14 26.40 3.38
CA THR A 77 2.37 25.18 4.16
C THR A 77 3.89 24.97 4.22
N PRO A 78 4.47 24.67 5.39
CA PRO A 78 5.92 24.54 5.50
C PRO A 78 6.44 23.57 4.44
N SER A 79 7.52 23.97 3.76
CA SER A 79 8.30 23.05 2.94
C SER A 79 8.56 21.77 3.74
N PRO A 80 8.61 20.58 3.11
CA PRO A 80 9.18 19.42 3.78
C PRO A 80 10.55 19.84 4.33
N THR A 81 10.79 19.59 5.61
CA THR A 81 12.08 19.91 6.24
C THR A 81 13.16 19.28 5.36
N PRO A 82 14.11 20.06 4.81
CA PRO A 82 15.20 19.49 4.03
C PRO A 82 15.87 18.39 4.87
N HIS A 83 16.43 17.37 4.23
CA HIS A 83 17.22 16.37 4.95
C HIS A 83 18.38 17.07 5.67
N ILE A 84 18.19 17.41 6.95
CA ILE A 84 19.24 17.99 7.79
C ILE A 84 20.15 16.82 8.12
N ASP A 85 21.17 16.70 7.28
CA ASP A 85 22.18 15.67 7.35
C ASP A 85 23.09 15.92 8.57
N ASN A 86 22.59 15.50 9.73
CA ASN A 86 23.33 15.41 10.98
C ASN A 86 24.05 14.05 11.09
N THR A 87 24.59 13.54 9.98
CA THR A 87 25.46 12.36 9.95
C THR A 87 26.65 12.59 10.87
N LEU A 88 26.60 11.97 12.05
CA LEU A 88 27.76 11.83 12.93
C LEU A 88 28.36 10.46 12.64
N ALA A 89 28.91 10.34 11.43
CA ALA A 89 29.37 9.08 10.87
C ALA A 89 30.57 8.53 11.66
N VAL A 90 30.29 7.74 12.70
CA VAL A 90 31.31 7.05 13.48
C VAL A 90 31.89 5.93 12.62
N ASP A 91 33.19 6.03 12.31
CA ASP A 91 34.00 4.91 11.82
C ASP A 91 34.19 3.93 12.99
N ILE A 92 33.33 2.90 13.06
CA ILE A 92 33.32 2.02 14.24
C ILE A 92 34.41 0.96 14.12
N GLY A 93 35.59 1.33 14.62
CA GLY A 93 36.82 0.55 14.46
C GLY A 93 36.85 -0.78 15.22
N VAL A 94 37.62 -1.70 14.66
CA VAL A 94 37.99 -3.03 15.20
C VAL A 94 36.81 -3.94 15.50
N PHE A 95 36.41 -4.68 14.47
CA PHE A 95 35.63 -5.91 14.62
C PHE A 95 36.56 -7.10 14.90
N THR A 96 36.24 -7.88 15.94
CA THR A 96 36.78 -9.22 16.15
C THR A 96 35.83 -10.22 15.49
N PHE A 97 36.33 -10.96 14.50
CA PHE A 97 35.57 -11.94 13.74
C PHE A 97 35.72 -13.33 14.37
N ASN A 98 34.60 -14.06 14.49
CA ASN A 98 34.56 -15.43 15.01
C ASN A 98 33.71 -16.33 14.10
N ASN A 99 33.93 -17.65 14.23
CA ASN A 99 33.20 -18.72 13.55
C ASN A 99 33.29 -18.67 12.01
N GLU A 100 34.36 -18.09 11.48
CA GLU A 100 34.69 -18.17 10.07
C GLU A 100 35.21 -19.56 9.69
N LEU A 101 34.84 -20.02 8.49
CA LEU A 101 35.32 -21.27 7.87
C LEU A 101 36.66 -21.05 7.14
N GLY A 102 37.10 -19.80 7.01
CA GLY A 102 38.38 -19.39 6.43
C GLY A 102 38.38 -17.92 6.02
N VAL A 103 39.56 -17.35 5.78
CA VAL A 103 39.73 -15.96 5.33
C VAL A 103 40.74 -15.89 4.19
N LYS A 104 40.44 -15.10 3.15
CA LYS A 104 41.37 -14.78 2.07
C LYS A 104 41.13 -13.35 1.58
N ASP A 105 42.19 -12.53 1.49
CA ASP A 105 42.14 -11.16 0.95
C ASP A 105 41.10 -10.23 1.63
N GLY A 106 40.81 -10.50 2.91
CA GLY A 106 39.77 -9.84 3.71
C GLY A 106 38.33 -10.26 3.35
N MET A 107 38.16 -11.34 2.58
CA MET A 107 36.89 -12.04 2.37
C MET A 107 36.85 -13.24 3.33
N TYR A 108 35.78 -13.33 4.11
CA TYR A 108 35.52 -14.40 5.08
C TYR A 108 34.58 -15.42 4.46
N THR A 109 34.91 -16.70 4.51
CA THR A 109 33.94 -17.76 4.24
C THR A 109 33.15 -17.99 5.52
N ILE A 110 31.85 -17.69 5.51
CA ILE A 110 30.97 -17.73 6.67
C ILE A 110 29.95 -18.87 6.52
N GLY A 111 29.58 -19.51 7.64
CA GLY A 111 28.62 -20.61 7.68
C GLY A 111 27.34 -20.23 8.43
N GLU A 112 27.03 -21.04 9.44
CA GLU A 112 26.07 -20.70 10.50
C GLU A 112 26.80 -19.92 11.62
N ASP A 113 26.09 -19.00 12.28
CA ASP A 113 26.53 -18.21 13.45
C ASP A 113 27.93 -17.55 13.34
N PHE A 114 28.28 -17.01 12.17
CA PHE A 114 29.44 -16.12 12.04
C PHE A 114 29.21 -14.82 12.81
N GLU A 115 30.19 -14.40 13.61
CA GLU A 115 30.05 -13.24 14.49
C GLU A 115 31.08 -12.15 14.19
N MET A 116 30.63 -10.91 14.16
CA MET A 116 31.44 -9.70 14.16
C MET A 116 31.20 -9.00 15.51
N LEU A 117 32.08 -9.27 16.48
CA LEU A 117 32.07 -8.60 17.79
C LEU A 117 32.73 -7.23 17.69
N LEU A 118 32.22 -6.23 18.41
CA LEU A 118 32.61 -4.83 18.22
C LEU A 118 33.14 -4.19 19.51
N GLU A 119 34.40 -3.76 19.48
CA GLU A 119 35.11 -3.20 20.64
C GLU A 119 35.03 -1.67 20.71
N GLU A 120 33.81 -1.10 20.66
CA GLU A 120 33.63 0.35 20.80
C GLU A 120 34.25 0.85 22.12
N LYS A 121 35.10 1.87 22.04
CA LYS A 121 35.79 2.43 23.23
C LYS A 121 34.96 3.47 23.98
N GLU A 122 34.02 4.08 23.28
CA GLU A 122 33.11 5.12 23.78
C GLU A 122 31.67 4.71 23.44
N GLU A 123 30.67 5.41 23.99
CA GLU A 123 29.26 5.20 23.64
C GLU A 123 28.82 6.28 22.64
N HIS A 124 28.06 5.89 21.62
CA HIS A 124 27.60 6.74 20.54
C HIS A 124 26.09 6.62 20.37
N GLU A 125 25.36 7.74 20.48
CA GLU A 125 23.92 7.75 20.21
C GLU A 125 23.65 7.52 18.71
N PHE A 126 22.75 6.60 18.39
CA PHE A 126 22.30 6.36 17.01
C PHE A 126 20.84 5.89 16.94
N ASN A 127 20.18 6.12 15.80
CA ASN A 127 18.88 5.51 15.50
C ASN A 127 18.78 4.94 14.07
N LYS A 128 19.85 5.06 13.27
CA LYS A 128 20.07 4.36 12.00
C LYS A 128 21.44 3.67 12.03
N TYR A 129 21.56 2.49 11.45
CA TYR A 129 22.83 1.82 11.18
C TYR A 129 22.96 1.47 9.70
N ILE A 130 24.19 1.50 9.17
CA ILE A 130 24.52 1.30 7.76
C ILE A 130 25.65 0.26 7.65
N ILE A 131 25.42 -0.75 6.83
CA ILE A 131 26.36 -1.84 6.53
C ILE A 131 26.72 -1.75 5.04
N LYS A 132 27.99 -1.51 4.72
CA LYS A 132 28.52 -1.68 3.36
C LYS A 132 29.30 -2.99 3.30
N TYR A 133 28.99 -3.82 2.32
CA TYR A 133 29.48 -5.20 2.29
C TYR A 133 29.63 -5.75 0.87
N THR A 134 30.31 -6.88 0.76
CA THR A 134 30.21 -7.80 -0.36
C THR A 134 29.72 -9.14 0.17
N SER A 135 28.77 -9.78 -0.52
CA SER A 135 28.31 -11.14 -0.20
C SER A 135 28.06 -11.95 -1.47
N THR A 136 28.41 -13.24 -1.47
CA THR A 136 28.06 -14.17 -2.55
C THR A 136 26.71 -14.85 -2.38
N ASP A 137 26.05 -14.72 -1.23
CA ASP A 137 24.70 -15.24 -1.00
C ASP A 137 23.81 -14.27 -0.21
N TYR A 138 22.52 -14.58 -0.15
CA TYR A 138 21.54 -13.95 0.74
C TYR A 138 21.87 -14.32 2.20
N LEU A 139 21.99 -13.31 3.07
CA LEU A 139 22.35 -13.49 4.48
C LEU A 139 21.21 -13.07 5.41
N LYS A 140 21.03 -13.82 6.48
CA LYS A 140 20.18 -13.43 7.62
C LYS A 140 21.07 -12.84 8.71
N GLY A 141 20.76 -11.61 9.12
CA GLY A 141 21.56 -10.84 10.05
C GLY A 141 20.85 -10.56 11.36
N TYR A 142 21.64 -10.44 12.42
CA TYR A 142 21.20 -10.10 13.77
C TYR A 142 22.13 -9.03 14.34
N ILE A 143 21.62 -7.84 14.65
CA ILE A 143 22.40 -6.76 15.30
C ILE A 143 22.02 -6.65 16.77
N HIS A 144 23.03 -6.68 17.65
CA HIS A 144 22.87 -6.50 19.08
C HIS A 144 23.45 -5.16 19.52
N TYR A 145 22.64 -4.33 20.18
CA TYR A 145 23.05 -3.02 20.69
C TYR A 145 22.48 -2.75 22.09
N SER A 146 22.94 -1.70 22.77
CA SER A 146 22.33 -1.19 24.01
C SER A 146 21.32 -0.08 23.73
N LEU A 147 20.15 -0.16 24.38
CA LEU A 147 19.21 0.96 24.52
C LEU A 147 19.21 1.35 25.99
N GLY A 148 19.95 2.41 26.33
CA GLY A 148 20.30 2.72 27.71
C GLY A 148 20.91 1.49 28.41
N ARG A 149 20.26 1.00 29.47
CA ARG A 149 20.72 -0.18 30.24
C ARG A 149 20.25 -1.53 29.72
N THR A 150 19.34 -1.56 28.74
CA THR A 150 18.83 -2.80 28.15
C THR A 150 19.62 -3.20 26.92
N SER A 151 19.74 -4.51 26.64
CA SER A 151 20.28 -4.98 25.37
C SER A 151 19.13 -5.32 24.42
N HIS A 152 19.23 -4.86 23.18
CA HIS A 152 18.26 -5.07 22.12
C HIS A 152 18.89 -5.93 21.02
N LEU A 153 18.02 -6.52 20.19
CA LEU A 153 18.34 -7.45 19.12
C LEU A 153 17.37 -7.22 17.98
N GLU A 154 17.86 -6.80 16.82
CA GLU A 154 17.08 -6.68 15.59
C GLU A 154 17.51 -7.70 14.54
N GLU A 155 16.54 -8.19 13.77
CA GLU A 155 16.73 -9.12 12.66
C GLU A 155 16.61 -8.40 11.31
N PHE A 156 17.62 -8.57 10.46
CA PHE A 156 17.70 -7.98 9.12
C PHE A 156 18.13 -9.00 8.05
N PHE A 157 18.09 -8.61 6.78
CA PHE A 157 18.53 -9.45 5.67
C PHE A 157 19.43 -8.67 4.71
N LEU A 158 20.41 -9.36 4.13
CA LEU A 158 21.33 -8.82 3.13
C LEU A 158 21.18 -9.58 1.81
N GLU A 159 21.27 -8.85 0.70
CA GLU A 159 21.22 -9.41 -0.65
C GLU A 159 22.64 -9.58 -1.21
N PRO A 160 22.92 -10.62 -2.02
CA PRO A 160 24.24 -10.80 -2.62
C PRO A 160 24.60 -9.65 -3.57
N GLY A 161 25.91 -9.44 -3.74
CA GLY A 161 26.47 -8.42 -4.60
C GLY A 161 27.80 -7.87 -4.06
N THR A 162 28.44 -7.00 -4.84
CA THR A 162 29.73 -6.36 -4.50
C THR A 162 29.50 -4.92 -4.08
N ASN A 163 30.10 -4.50 -2.96
CA ASN A 163 29.95 -3.16 -2.37
C ASN A 163 28.47 -2.72 -2.22
N LYS A 164 27.58 -3.68 -1.95
CA LYS A 164 26.18 -3.44 -1.59
C LYS A 164 26.12 -2.64 -0.30
N GLU A 165 25.08 -1.85 -0.16
CA GLU A 165 24.77 -1.12 1.06
C GLU A 165 23.40 -1.59 1.58
N PHE A 166 23.29 -1.68 2.89
CA PHE A 166 22.05 -1.93 3.61
C PHE A 166 22.00 -0.93 4.77
N SER A 167 20.82 -0.42 5.08
CA SER A 167 20.60 0.31 6.30
C SER A 167 19.33 -0.15 7.01
N SER A 168 19.25 0.10 8.31
CA SER A 168 17.97 0.11 9.00
C SER A 168 17.93 1.19 10.08
N LEU A 169 16.77 1.81 10.22
CA LEU A 169 16.32 2.50 11.41
C LEU A 169 16.07 1.48 12.52
N VAL A 170 16.24 1.89 13.78
CA VAL A 170 15.95 1.04 14.94
C VAL A 170 14.43 0.86 15.15
N ASP A 171 13.99 -0.26 15.70
CA ASP A 171 12.57 -0.60 15.96
C ASP A 171 11.83 0.53 16.70
N GLY A 172 12.52 1.19 17.63
CA GLY A 172 11.99 2.29 18.43
C GLY A 172 12.06 3.68 17.80
N PHE A 173 12.43 3.82 16.52
CA PHE A 173 12.71 5.11 15.86
C PHE A 173 11.60 6.16 16.06
N PHE A 174 10.34 5.84 15.72
CA PHE A 174 9.21 6.77 15.91
C PHE A 174 8.90 7.10 17.38
N ASN A 175 9.34 6.26 18.32
CA ASN A 175 9.29 6.53 19.75
C ASN A 175 10.49 7.38 20.25
N ASN A 176 11.26 7.97 19.33
CA ASN A 176 12.48 8.75 19.58
C ASN A 176 13.57 7.96 20.33
N GLN A 177 13.56 6.62 20.20
CA GLN A 177 14.58 5.77 20.82
C GLN A 177 15.90 5.86 20.05
N LYS A 178 17.01 5.79 20.78
CA LYS A 178 18.37 5.72 20.23
C LYS A 178 19.16 4.61 20.92
N GLY A 179 19.85 3.79 20.13
CA GLY A 179 20.92 2.94 20.63
C GLY A 179 22.10 3.77 21.13
N ALA A 180 22.93 3.19 22.01
CA ALA A 180 24.10 3.86 22.59
C ALA A 180 25.43 3.13 22.35
N LYS A 181 25.38 1.83 22.00
CA LYS A 181 26.56 1.02 21.66
C LYS A 181 26.18 -0.26 20.95
N ILE A 182 26.82 -0.58 19.83
CA ILE A 182 26.69 -1.88 19.14
C ILE A 182 27.74 -2.85 19.73
N LYS A 183 27.34 -4.11 19.88
CA LYS A 183 28.11 -5.13 20.61
C LYS A 183 28.54 -6.30 19.71
N LYS A 184 27.64 -6.70 18.82
CA LYS A 184 27.75 -7.89 17.98
C LYS A 184 26.84 -7.74 16.77
N ILE A 185 27.32 -8.16 15.61
CA ILE A 185 26.49 -8.52 14.46
C ILE A 185 26.73 -10.01 14.19
N ALA A 186 25.70 -10.83 14.14
CA ALA A 186 25.79 -12.19 13.65
C ALA A 186 25.21 -12.29 12.23
N LEU A 187 25.81 -13.12 11.39
CA LEU A 187 25.36 -13.38 10.01
C LEU A 187 25.27 -14.89 9.77
N ASN A 188 24.21 -15.31 9.10
CA ASN A 188 23.94 -16.68 8.70
C ASN A 188 23.68 -16.74 7.19
N SER A 189 24.29 -17.69 6.49
CA SER A 189 23.99 -17.98 5.07
C SER A 189 22.60 -18.60 4.95
N ILE A 190 21.72 -18.10 4.05
CA ILE A 190 20.32 -18.60 3.97
C ILE A 190 20.12 -19.67 2.90
N LYS A 191 20.69 -19.49 1.70
CA LYS A 191 20.32 -20.26 0.49
C LYS A 191 21.36 -21.32 0.15
N GLY A 192 22.65 -21.04 0.42
CA GLY A 192 23.72 -22.03 0.54
C GLY A 192 24.09 -22.31 1.99
N SER A 193 24.85 -23.38 2.23
CA SER A 193 25.41 -23.72 3.55
C SER A 193 26.63 -22.87 3.96
N SER A 194 27.10 -21.99 3.07
CA SER A 194 28.14 -21.00 3.36
C SER A 194 28.11 -19.89 2.31
N ALA A 195 28.60 -18.71 2.69
CA ALA A 195 28.76 -17.56 1.82
C ALA A 195 30.17 -16.97 1.95
N ASN A 196 30.67 -16.30 0.92
CA ASN A 196 31.82 -15.42 1.05
C ASN A 196 31.31 -14.02 1.37
N PHE A 197 31.68 -13.48 2.54
CA PHE A 197 31.28 -12.17 3.05
C PHE A 197 32.49 -11.29 3.32
N LYS A 198 32.36 -9.99 3.04
CA LYS A 198 33.33 -8.96 3.43
C LYS A 198 32.61 -7.73 3.91
N LEU A 199 32.86 -7.33 5.16
CA LEU A 199 32.53 -5.99 5.61
C LEU A 199 33.46 -4.99 4.90
N VAL A 200 32.89 -3.91 4.35
CA VAL A 200 33.60 -2.88 3.59
C VAL A 200 33.61 -1.56 4.37
N ASP A 201 32.53 -1.24 5.05
CA ASP A 201 32.31 -0.03 5.85
C ASP A 201 31.16 -0.33 6.84
N PHE A 202 31.18 0.28 8.03
CA PHE A 202 30.08 0.20 8.99
C PHE A 202 29.92 1.54 9.71
N LYS A 203 28.70 2.07 9.71
CA LYS A 203 28.37 3.40 10.23
C LYS A 203 27.07 3.40 11.03
N VAL A 204 26.93 4.44 11.84
CA VAL A 204 25.71 4.76 12.59
C VAL A 204 25.41 6.25 12.46
N ASP A 205 24.12 6.59 12.49
CA ASP A 205 23.61 7.96 12.32
C ASP A 205 22.44 8.29 13.25
N ILE A 206 22.21 9.59 13.44
CA ILE A 206 21.02 10.14 14.12
C ILE A 206 20.14 10.84 13.09
N VAL A 207 19.18 10.10 12.54
CA VAL A 207 18.12 10.63 11.68
C VAL A 207 17.06 11.32 12.54
N SER A 208 16.60 12.49 12.10
CA SER A 208 15.49 13.19 12.77
C SER A 208 14.16 12.50 12.48
N VAL A 209 13.34 12.25 13.51
CA VAL A 209 12.03 11.63 13.35
C VAL A 209 11.09 12.57 12.57
N PRO A 210 10.60 12.20 11.37
CA PRO A 210 9.72 13.05 10.58
C PRO A 210 8.29 13.02 11.10
N ALA A 211 7.40 13.81 10.47
CA ALA A 211 5.96 13.56 10.56
C ALA A 211 5.66 12.14 10.05
N THR A 212 4.68 11.45 10.66
CA THR A 212 4.36 10.06 10.31
C THR A 212 3.77 9.93 8.91
N VAL A 213 3.07 10.96 8.43
CA VAL A 213 2.66 11.09 7.04
C VAL A 213 3.50 12.20 6.39
N VAL A 214 4.26 11.83 5.36
CA VAL A 214 5.06 12.75 4.53
C VAL A 214 4.41 12.90 3.16
N TYR A 215 4.63 14.03 2.48
CA TYR A 215 3.86 14.40 1.30
C TYR A 215 4.71 14.76 0.09
N LEU A 216 4.32 14.24 -1.08
CA LEU A 216 4.63 14.83 -2.37
C LEU A 216 3.48 15.73 -2.80
N GLU A 217 3.78 16.86 -3.44
CA GLU A 217 2.77 17.79 -3.93
C GLU A 217 3.25 18.54 -5.18
N ASN A 218 2.43 18.55 -6.23
CA ASN A 218 2.60 19.38 -7.43
C ASN A 218 1.29 20.16 -7.71
N ASP A 219 1.08 20.69 -8.91
CA ASP A 219 -0.14 21.45 -9.21
C ASP A 219 -1.41 20.59 -9.35
N TYR A 220 -1.27 19.29 -9.65
CA TYR A 220 -2.37 18.34 -9.84
C TYR A 220 -2.72 17.56 -8.56
N HIS A 221 -1.71 17.10 -7.82
CA HIS A 221 -1.89 16.15 -6.72
C HIS A 221 -1.21 16.58 -5.43
N LYS A 222 -1.79 16.17 -4.30
CA LYS A 222 -1.12 16.01 -3.01
C LYS A 222 -1.26 14.56 -2.56
N VAL A 223 -0.13 13.89 -2.32
CA VAL A 223 -0.07 12.45 -2.02
C VAL A 223 0.63 12.23 -0.69
N GLY A 224 -0.01 11.50 0.23
CA GLY A 224 0.49 11.23 1.58
C GLY A 224 0.97 9.78 1.74
N ILE A 225 2.23 9.63 2.12
CA ILE A 225 2.95 8.38 2.37
C ILE A 225 3.03 8.19 3.89
N ASP A 226 2.44 7.10 4.41
CA ASP A 226 2.36 6.84 5.87
C ASP A 226 3.53 5.96 6.33
N LEU A 227 4.57 6.59 6.88
CA LEU A 227 5.78 5.91 7.34
C LEU A 227 5.55 5.06 8.59
N LEU A 228 4.44 5.24 9.33
CA LEU A 228 4.03 4.27 10.35
C LEU A 228 3.43 3.01 9.74
N TRP A 229 2.72 3.13 8.62
CA TRP A 229 2.09 2.00 7.92
C TRP A 229 2.96 1.57 6.72
N GLY A 230 4.22 1.23 7.02
CA GLY A 230 5.18 0.68 6.05
C GLY A 230 5.44 1.55 4.81
N GLY A 231 5.19 2.86 4.88
CA GLY A 231 5.34 3.78 3.75
C GLY A 231 4.25 3.66 2.69
N ALA A 232 3.11 3.00 2.96
CA ALA A 232 2.01 2.89 2.00
C ALA A 232 1.29 4.24 1.78
N ILE A 233 0.62 4.42 0.63
CA ILE A 233 -0.14 5.64 0.36
C ILE A 233 -1.47 5.59 1.12
N ASN A 234 -1.72 6.57 1.99
CA ASN A 234 -2.95 6.69 2.78
C ASN A 234 -3.85 7.87 2.33
N TYR A 235 -3.33 8.74 1.47
CA TYR A 235 -3.95 10.00 1.10
C TYR A 235 -3.65 10.37 -0.36
N ILE A 236 -4.68 10.60 -1.16
CA ILE A 236 -4.57 11.24 -2.49
C ILE A 236 -5.65 12.32 -2.59
N LYS A 237 -5.22 13.55 -2.83
CA LYS A 237 -6.07 14.69 -3.15
C LYS A 237 -5.81 15.18 -4.57
N ASP A 238 -6.89 15.31 -5.33
CA ASP A 238 -6.93 16.12 -6.55
C ASP A 238 -6.98 17.61 -6.16
N LYS A 239 -6.03 18.40 -6.66
CA LYS A 239 -5.95 19.85 -6.44
C LYS A 239 -6.65 20.67 -7.52
N THR A 240 -7.00 20.04 -8.64
CA THR A 240 -7.73 20.62 -9.78
C THR A 240 -9.24 20.54 -9.63
N ASN A 241 -9.74 19.60 -8.81
CA ASN A 241 -11.16 19.41 -8.53
C ASN A 241 -11.78 20.68 -7.90
N LYS A 242 -12.68 21.32 -8.65
CA LYS A 242 -13.31 22.60 -8.32
C LYS A 242 -14.49 22.49 -7.35
N ASP A 243 -15.05 21.30 -7.15
CA ASP A 243 -16.08 21.05 -6.15
C ASP A 243 -15.47 20.96 -4.73
N GLY A 244 -14.25 20.43 -4.62
CA GLY A 244 -13.48 20.42 -3.38
C GLY A 244 -14.08 19.60 -2.23
N SER A 245 -15.20 18.90 -2.42
CA SER A 245 -15.90 18.16 -1.37
C SER A 245 -15.25 16.83 -0.96
N LEU A 246 -14.11 16.50 -1.58
CA LEU A 246 -13.30 15.31 -1.30
C LEU A 246 -11.86 15.75 -1.00
N ASP A 247 -11.45 15.67 0.27
CA ASP A 247 -10.06 15.95 0.67
C ASP A 247 -9.14 14.74 0.48
N ASN A 248 -9.69 13.52 0.52
CA ASN A 248 -8.97 12.28 0.23
C ASN A 248 -9.88 11.34 -0.57
N LEU A 249 -9.34 10.73 -1.64
CA LEU A 249 -10.03 9.75 -2.48
C LEU A 249 -9.82 8.30 -1.99
N LEU A 250 -8.83 8.06 -1.13
CA LEU A 250 -8.49 6.72 -0.62
C LEU A 250 -9.27 6.37 0.65
N ASN A 251 -9.58 5.08 0.84
CA ASN A 251 -9.86 4.57 2.17
C ASN A 251 -8.53 4.39 2.91
N ARG A 252 -8.52 4.60 4.23
CA ARG A 252 -7.37 4.42 5.13
C ARG A 252 -7.82 4.10 6.56
N ALA A 253 -8.86 3.27 6.67
CA ALA A 253 -9.53 2.95 7.93
C ALA A 253 -8.77 1.94 8.82
N ASP A 254 -7.86 1.17 8.24
CA ASP A 254 -6.88 0.32 8.93
C ASP A 254 -5.62 0.14 8.06
N THR A 255 -4.63 -0.59 8.57
CA THR A 255 -3.40 -0.98 7.86
C THR A 255 -3.63 -1.88 6.62
N GLY A 256 -4.79 -2.53 6.50
CA GLY A 256 -5.13 -3.40 5.38
C GLY A 256 -5.71 -2.66 4.17
N ARG A 257 -6.27 -1.47 4.38
CA ARG A 257 -7.02 -0.71 3.37
C ARG A 257 -6.31 0.59 3.00
N LEU A 258 -5.37 0.50 2.06
CA LEU A 258 -4.48 1.57 1.58
C LEU A 258 -4.26 1.43 0.06
N VAL A 259 -3.30 2.16 -0.53
CA VAL A 259 -2.67 1.70 -1.78
C VAL A 259 -1.31 1.11 -1.46
N GLN A 260 -1.16 -0.21 -1.64
CA GLN A 260 -0.06 -0.96 -1.05
C GLN A 260 0.30 -2.28 -1.77
N GLN A 261 1.56 -2.71 -1.58
CA GLN A 261 2.01 -4.05 -1.97
C GLN A 261 1.40 -5.14 -1.07
N SER A 262 0.93 -6.23 -1.68
CA SER A 262 0.39 -7.42 -1.00
C SER A 262 0.63 -8.65 -1.88
N TYR A 263 1.19 -9.72 -1.30
CA TYR A 263 1.59 -10.92 -2.04
C TYR A 263 1.15 -12.20 -1.36
N TYR A 264 0.83 -13.24 -2.12
CA TYR A 264 0.36 -14.53 -1.61
C TYR A 264 1.36 -15.65 -1.92
N GLY A 265 1.94 -16.23 -0.86
CA GLY A 265 2.91 -17.32 -0.90
C GLY A 265 2.32 -18.70 -0.59
N THR A 266 3.05 -19.50 0.18
CA THR A 266 2.69 -20.90 0.45
C THR A 266 1.64 -21.05 1.57
N MET A 267 1.02 -22.23 1.65
CA MET A 267 0.23 -22.70 2.81
C MET A 267 0.83 -23.98 3.43
N ASN A 268 1.98 -24.43 2.90
CA ASN A 268 2.60 -25.70 3.25
C ASN A 268 3.78 -25.49 4.23
N PRO A 269 4.09 -26.48 5.08
CA PRO A 269 5.33 -26.47 5.88
C PRO A 269 6.58 -26.22 5.02
N PRO A 270 7.60 -25.49 5.53
CA PRO A 270 7.78 -25.10 6.94
C PRO A 270 6.97 -23.88 7.39
N TYR A 271 6.23 -23.20 6.50
CA TYR A 271 5.32 -22.14 6.91
C TYR A 271 4.16 -22.69 7.75
N VAL A 272 3.81 -21.99 8.83
CA VAL A 272 2.61 -22.25 9.62
C VAL A 272 1.51 -21.35 9.08
N LYS A 273 0.48 -21.96 8.46
CA LYS A 273 -0.69 -21.26 7.93
C LYS A 273 -1.26 -20.23 8.91
N GLY A 274 -1.53 -19.03 8.41
CA GLY A 274 -2.26 -18.01 9.14
C GLY A 274 -3.77 -18.29 9.15
N GLU A 275 -4.53 -17.32 9.64
CA GLU A 275 -5.99 -17.33 9.66
C GLU A 275 -6.52 -15.97 9.19
N PHE A 276 -7.64 -15.95 8.45
CA PHE A 276 -8.40 -14.73 8.21
C PHE A 276 -9.91 -15.03 8.07
N MET A 277 -10.72 -14.31 8.85
CA MET A 277 -12.19 -14.45 8.92
C MET A 277 -12.65 -15.91 9.16
N GLY A 278 -11.89 -16.67 9.96
CA GLY A 278 -12.14 -18.09 10.26
C GLY A 278 -11.60 -19.09 9.24
N ASN A 279 -10.87 -18.65 8.21
CA ASN A 279 -10.33 -19.49 7.13
C ASN A 279 -8.80 -19.59 7.21
N ASP A 280 -8.24 -20.70 6.73
CA ASP A 280 -6.79 -20.88 6.57
C ASP A 280 -6.22 -19.84 5.58
N TRP A 281 -5.15 -19.14 5.97
CA TRP A 281 -4.50 -18.11 5.14
C TRP A 281 -3.08 -18.52 4.70
N PRO A 282 -2.67 -18.21 3.45
CA PRO A 282 -1.27 -18.33 3.02
C PRO A 282 -0.37 -17.31 3.73
N TYR A 283 0.94 -17.52 3.60
CA TYR A 283 1.95 -16.50 3.88
C TYR A 283 1.64 -15.26 3.05
N ASN A 284 1.28 -14.16 3.69
CA ASN A 284 0.79 -12.96 3.02
C ASN A 284 1.47 -11.69 3.55
N PRO A 285 2.69 -11.37 3.08
CA PRO A 285 3.32 -10.08 3.33
C PRO A 285 2.44 -8.94 2.81
N VAL A 286 2.08 -7.99 3.70
CA VAL A 286 1.30 -6.78 3.38
C VAL A 286 2.03 -5.54 3.88
N GLN A 287 2.12 -4.52 3.01
CA GLN A 287 2.99 -3.35 3.25
C GLN A 287 2.64 -2.58 4.51
N GLY A 288 1.36 -2.29 4.76
CA GLY A 288 0.90 -1.43 5.84
C GLY A 288 0.91 -2.10 7.21
N GLY A 289 0.62 -3.40 7.28
CA GLY A 289 0.48 -4.13 8.53
C GLY A 289 -0.37 -5.39 8.41
N ASP A 290 -0.96 -5.83 9.53
CA ASP A 290 -1.73 -7.08 9.62
C ASP A 290 -3.22 -6.89 9.98
N LYS A 291 -3.98 -8.00 10.01
CA LYS A 291 -5.40 -8.05 10.37
C LYS A 291 -5.72 -7.57 11.80
N GLY A 292 -4.72 -7.50 12.67
CA GLY A 292 -4.82 -6.97 14.03
C GLY A 292 -4.58 -5.46 14.10
N ASN A 293 -4.36 -4.80 12.95
CA ASN A 293 -3.97 -3.40 12.83
C ASN A 293 -2.63 -3.06 13.53
N ASN A 294 -1.73 -4.05 13.68
CA ASN A 294 -0.32 -3.79 13.93
C ASN A 294 0.31 -3.29 12.64
N SER A 295 1.35 -2.45 12.72
CA SER A 295 1.91 -1.75 11.56
C SER A 295 3.32 -2.23 11.20
N SER A 296 3.61 -2.30 9.90
CA SER A 296 4.90 -2.75 9.38
C SER A 296 6.04 -1.77 9.67
N LYS A 297 7.19 -2.28 10.12
CA LYS A 297 8.38 -1.46 10.42
C LYS A 297 8.89 -0.74 9.16
N ILE A 298 9.07 0.58 9.25
CA ILE A 298 9.94 1.30 8.32
C ILE A 298 11.40 0.88 8.58
N VAL A 299 12.09 0.45 7.53
CA VAL A 299 13.49 0.02 7.57
C VAL A 299 14.36 1.19 7.16
N ASP A 300 14.06 1.82 6.01
CA ASP A 300 14.73 3.05 5.59
C ASP A 300 13.76 3.97 4.83
N PHE A 301 14.13 5.24 4.69
CA PHE A 301 13.45 6.19 3.81
C PHE A 301 14.41 7.26 3.29
N GLU A 302 14.07 7.80 2.13
CA GLU A 302 14.62 9.06 1.63
C GLU A 302 13.45 9.99 1.30
N ILE A 303 13.52 11.24 1.77
CA ILE A 303 12.45 12.23 1.57
C ILE A 303 13.08 13.44 0.85
N TYR A 304 12.81 13.54 -0.45
CA TYR A 304 13.12 14.70 -1.27
C TYR A 304 11.83 15.38 -1.73
N LYS A 305 11.96 16.52 -2.42
CA LYS A 305 10.80 17.22 -3.00
C LYS A 305 10.34 16.53 -4.30
N GLU A 306 11.29 15.91 -5.01
CA GLU A 306 11.12 15.29 -6.33
C GLU A 306 10.71 13.82 -6.26
N TYR A 307 10.99 13.14 -5.13
CA TYR A 307 10.58 11.76 -4.85
C TYR A 307 10.62 11.44 -3.36
N ILE A 308 9.91 10.38 -2.98
CA ILE A 308 10.08 9.72 -1.69
C ILE A 308 10.39 8.25 -1.97
N TYR A 309 11.49 7.75 -1.41
CA TYR A 309 11.79 6.32 -1.36
C TYR A 309 11.50 5.80 0.05
N ILE A 310 10.93 4.60 0.14
CA ILE A 310 10.80 3.85 1.39
C ILE A 310 11.28 2.42 1.20
N LYS A 311 11.73 1.83 2.31
CA LYS A 311 11.91 0.39 2.50
C LYS A 311 11.22 0.00 3.80
N CYS A 312 10.32 -0.98 3.78
CA CYS A 312 9.68 -1.51 4.97
C CYS A 312 9.88 -3.03 5.10
N ARG A 313 9.71 -3.54 6.33
CA ARG A 313 9.62 -4.97 6.62
C ARG A 313 8.14 -5.30 6.89
N PRO A 314 7.40 -5.85 5.91
CA PRO A 314 5.97 -6.06 6.03
C PRO A 314 5.61 -7.16 7.03
N LEU A 315 4.41 -7.08 7.61
CA LEU A 315 3.82 -8.12 8.46
C LEU A 315 3.10 -9.18 7.62
N ASP A 316 2.93 -10.39 8.17
CA ASP A 316 2.10 -11.44 7.56
C ASP A 316 0.63 -11.25 8.02
N TRP A 317 -0.24 -10.91 7.07
CA TRP A 317 -1.66 -10.62 7.30
C TRP A 317 -2.41 -11.74 8.03
N GLY A 318 -2.02 -13.00 7.80
CA GLY A 318 -2.66 -14.16 8.43
C GLY A 318 -2.36 -14.31 9.94
N HIS A 319 -1.36 -13.59 10.45
CA HIS A 319 -0.87 -13.67 11.84
C HIS A 319 -1.13 -12.36 12.59
N ILE A 320 -0.54 -12.19 13.78
CA ILE A 320 -0.64 -10.99 14.61
C ILE A 320 0.77 -10.58 15.05
N ASN A 321 1.14 -9.34 14.74
CA ASN A 321 2.45 -8.72 14.94
C ASN A 321 3.63 -9.62 14.53
N SER A 322 3.55 -10.22 13.34
CA SER A 322 4.52 -11.20 12.83
C SER A 322 5.27 -10.64 11.60
N PRO A 323 6.50 -10.11 11.77
CA PRO A 323 7.31 -9.61 10.65
C PRO A 323 7.70 -10.73 9.69
N THR A 324 7.38 -10.55 8.42
CA THR A 324 7.75 -11.49 7.35
C THR A 324 9.27 -11.57 7.16
N PHE A 325 9.74 -12.57 6.42
CA PHE A 325 11.13 -12.67 6.00
C PHE A 325 11.33 -11.96 4.66
N SER A 326 10.81 -10.74 4.50
CA SER A 326 10.84 -9.99 3.23
C SER A 326 11.08 -8.50 3.43
N TYR A 327 11.42 -7.82 2.34
CA TYR A 327 11.37 -6.35 2.24
C TYR A 327 10.46 -5.92 1.10
N MET A 328 9.73 -4.83 1.35
CA MET A 328 9.02 -4.05 0.34
C MET A 328 9.69 -2.70 0.21
N GLU A 329 9.96 -2.29 -1.02
CA GLU A 329 10.54 -1.01 -1.38
C GLU A 329 9.63 -0.29 -2.37
N ASN A 330 9.45 1.02 -2.21
CA ASN A 330 8.65 1.83 -3.11
C ASN A 330 9.36 3.15 -3.40
N GLU A 331 9.37 3.59 -4.66
CA GLU A 331 9.73 4.94 -5.08
C GLU A 331 8.46 5.65 -5.56
N TYR A 332 8.09 6.74 -4.89
CA TYR A 332 6.95 7.59 -5.22
C TYR A 332 7.42 8.86 -5.95
N ARG A 333 6.80 9.19 -7.08
CA ARG A 333 7.04 10.41 -7.86
C ARG A 333 5.73 11.03 -8.36
N LEU A 334 5.77 12.31 -8.72
CA LEU A 334 4.69 12.99 -9.45
C LEU A 334 5.23 13.42 -10.82
N GLU A 335 4.78 12.75 -11.88
CA GLU A 335 5.12 13.05 -13.28
C GLU A 335 3.88 13.69 -13.93
N GLU A 336 3.92 15.02 -14.13
CA GLU A 336 2.76 15.82 -14.59
C GLU A 336 1.47 15.56 -13.79
N ASN A 337 0.43 15.00 -14.41
CA ASN A 337 -0.84 14.64 -13.77
C ASN A 337 -0.91 13.16 -13.32
N ALA A 338 0.21 12.43 -13.33
CA ALA A 338 0.32 11.05 -12.90
C ALA A 338 1.15 10.93 -11.61
N ILE A 339 0.60 10.19 -10.64
CA ILE A 339 1.35 9.68 -9.50
C ILE A 339 2.00 8.37 -9.98
N VAL A 340 3.33 8.34 -9.97
CA VAL A 340 4.12 7.20 -10.45
C VAL A 340 4.70 6.47 -9.26
N VAL A 341 4.46 5.16 -9.19
CA VAL A 341 5.02 4.32 -8.13
C VAL A 341 5.78 3.15 -8.74
N LYS A 342 7.08 3.09 -8.45
CA LYS A 342 7.90 1.89 -8.68
C LYS A 342 7.90 1.08 -7.40
N ASN A 343 7.78 -0.23 -7.53
CA ASN A 343 7.65 -1.16 -6.42
C ASN A 343 8.66 -2.28 -6.62
N ARG A 344 9.31 -2.67 -5.52
CA ARG A 344 10.25 -3.77 -5.47
C ARG A 344 9.94 -4.62 -4.23
N PHE A 345 10.00 -5.94 -4.41
CA PHE A 345 9.80 -6.92 -3.36
C PHE A 345 10.90 -7.97 -3.41
N VAL A 346 11.43 -8.36 -2.26
CA VAL A 346 12.37 -9.47 -2.13
C VAL A 346 12.08 -10.28 -0.87
N ASP A 347 11.85 -11.58 -1.05
CA ASP A 347 11.61 -12.54 0.03
C ASP A 347 12.85 -13.41 0.28
N PHE A 348 13.13 -13.65 1.56
CA PHE A 348 14.26 -14.41 2.08
C PHE A 348 13.81 -15.68 2.84
N SER A 349 12.52 -16.03 2.79
CA SER A 349 11.94 -17.11 3.61
C SER A 349 12.40 -18.52 3.24
N GLY A 350 12.83 -18.72 1.99
CA GLY A 350 13.09 -20.05 1.42
C GLY A 350 11.82 -20.88 1.20
N TYR A 351 10.63 -20.31 1.37
CA TYR A 351 9.36 -21.02 1.23
C TYR A 351 9.08 -21.37 -0.23
N LYS A 352 8.64 -22.61 -0.47
CA LYS A 352 8.17 -23.05 -1.78
C LYS A 352 6.71 -22.69 -1.95
N ALA A 353 6.46 -21.65 -2.74
CA ALA A 353 5.12 -21.25 -3.16
C ALA A 353 4.60 -22.15 -4.30
N ASN A 354 3.35 -21.92 -4.69
CA ASN A 354 2.82 -22.28 -6.01
C ASN A 354 2.44 -20.98 -6.71
N ALA A 355 2.20 -21.01 -8.02
CA ALA A 355 1.63 -19.86 -8.72
C ALA A 355 0.26 -19.47 -8.12
N ARG A 356 0.09 -18.18 -7.85
CA ARG A 356 -1.15 -17.55 -7.39
C ARG A 356 -1.33 -16.20 -8.08
N HIS A 357 -2.54 -15.65 -8.02
CA HIS A 357 -2.73 -14.23 -8.32
C HIS A 357 -2.02 -13.37 -7.26
N GLN A 358 -1.36 -12.30 -7.69
CA GLN A 358 -0.62 -11.35 -6.85
C GLN A 358 -1.19 -9.95 -7.06
N GLU A 359 -1.29 -9.12 -6.02
CA GLU A 359 -1.93 -7.79 -6.08
C GLU A 359 -0.94 -6.70 -6.47
N LEU A 360 -1.21 -6.01 -7.58
CA LEU A 360 -0.26 -5.10 -8.24
C LEU A 360 -0.86 -3.71 -8.51
N PRO A 361 -1.12 -2.85 -7.51
CA PRO A 361 -1.12 -3.10 -6.06
C PRO A 361 -2.51 -3.56 -5.56
N ALA A 362 -2.67 -3.73 -4.25
CA ALA A 362 -3.99 -3.61 -3.62
C ALA A 362 -4.36 -2.11 -3.52
N PHE A 363 -5.59 -1.75 -3.91
CA PHE A 363 -6.01 -0.35 -4.07
C PHE A 363 -7.41 -0.11 -3.48
N TYR A 364 -7.48 0.60 -2.35
CA TYR A 364 -8.72 0.86 -1.62
C TYR A 364 -9.14 2.34 -1.66
N VAL A 365 -10.39 2.59 -2.07
CA VAL A 365 -10.98 3.94 -2.18
C VAL A 365 -12.19 4.14 -1.27
N ILE A 366 -12.53 5.41 -1.04
CA ILE A 366 -13.76 5.79 -0.32
C ILE A 366 -14.99 5.19 -1.00
N SER A 367 -15.98 4.75 -0.22
CA SER A 367 -17.18 4.11 -0.77
C SER A 367 -18.05 5.06 -1.60
N TYR A 368 -17.86 6.38 -1.50
CA TYR A 368 -18.52 7.40 -2.35
C TYR A 368 -18.25 7.27 -3.85
N LEU A 369 -17.09 6.73 -4.27
CA LEU A 369 -16.78 6.53 -5.68
C LEU A 369 -17.47 5.25 -6.18
N ASP A 370 -18.78 5.36 -6.42
CA ASP A 370 -19.74 4.25 -6.48
C ASP A 370 -19.76 3.40 -7.77
N THR A 371 -18.90 3.69 -8.74
CA THR A 371 -18.96 3.08 -10.08
C THR A 371 -17.58 2.64 -10.54
N PHE A 372 -17.42 1.34 -10.84
CA PHE A 372 -16.17 0.77 -11.34
C PHE A 372 -16.16 0.79 -12.87
N VAL A 373 -15.09 1.33 -13.46
CA VAL A 373 -14.93 1.54 -14.91
C VAL A 373 -13.64 0.91 -15.38
N TYR A 374 -13.65 0.21 -16.51
CA TYR A 374 -12.44 -0.36 -17.12
C TYR A 374 -12.63 -0.57 -18.63
N TYR A 375 -11.53 -0.66 -19.38
CA TYR A 375 -11.58 -1.07 -20.77
C TYR A 375 -11.38 -2.59 -20.92
N ASN A 376 -12.19 -3.21 -21.79
CA ASN A 376 -12.02 -4.62 -22.17
C ASN A 376 -12.63 -4.92 -23.55
N GLY A 377 -12.46 -4.01 -24.51
CA GLY A 377 -12.82 -4.20 -25.92
C GLY A 377 -11.71 -4.88 -26.72
N THR A 378 -11.70 -4.70 -28.04
CA THR A 378 -10.72 -5.36 -28.95
C THR A 378 -9.80 -4.39 -29.69
N LYS A 379 -9.84 -3.10 -29.34
CA LYS A 379 -9.10 -1.98 -29.93
C LYS A 379 -8.55 -1.07 -28.82
N PRO A 380 -7.56 -1.52 -28.04
CA PRO A 380 -6.96 -0.70 -26.98
C PRO A 380 -6.49 0.65 -27.53
N TRP A 381 -6.69 1.70 -26.75
CA TRP A 381 -6.26 3.07 -27.03
C TRP A 381 -6.90 3.73 -28.27
N THR A 382 -8.02 3.23 -28.79
CA THR A 382 -8.76 3.84 -29.93
C THR A 382 -10.12 4.45 -29.55
N ASP A 383 -10.29 4.87 -28.29
CA ASP A 383 -11.56 5.35 -27.71
C ASP A 383 -12.78 4.41 -27.84
N ASP A 384 -12.52 3.12 -28.04
CA ASP A 384 -13.51 2.05 -28.06
C ASP A 384 -14.21 1.88 -26.69
N THR A 385 -15.44 1.38 -26.68
CA THR A 385 -16.40 1.52 -25.56
C THR A 385 -15.89 0.96 -24.23
N LEU A 386 -16.02 1.78 -23.16
CA LEU A 386 -15.69 1.39 -21.78
C LEU A 386 -16.77 0.50 -21.15
N THR A 387 -16.36 -0.33 -20.20
CA THR A 387 -17.26 -1.16 -19.39
C THR A 387 -17.49 -0.53 -18.02
N TYR A 388 -18.75 -0.31 -17.68
CA TYR A 388 -19.20 0.22 -16.39
C TYR A 388 -19.77 -0.91 -15.51
N LYS A 389 -19.55 -0.81 -14.19
CA LYS A 389 -20.01 -1.77 -13.17
C LYS A 389 -20.47 -1.05 -11.90
N HIS A 390 -21.78 -1.05 -11.69
CA HIS A 390 -22.43 -0.62 -10.46
C HIS A 390 -22.65 -1.84 -9.53
N ASP A 391 -23.03 -1.58 -8.28
CA ASP A 391 -23.50 -2.58 -7.29
C ASP A 391 -22.63 -3.84 -7.12
N LEU A 392 -21.31 -3.70 -7.26
CA LEU A 392 -20.37 -4.80 -7.05
C LEU A 392 -20.40 -5.28 -5.59
N GLU A 393 -20.52 -6.60 -5.44
CA GLU A 393 -20.52 -7.31 -4.15
C GLU A 393 -19.11 -7.36 -3.51
N PHE A 394 -19.00 -8.06 -2.39
CA PHE A 394 -17.70 -8.41 -1.80
C PHE A 394 -16.90 -9.35 -2.71
N TRP A 395 -15.58 -9.12 -2.79
CA TRP A 395 -14.68 -9.82 -3.71
C TRP A 395 -14.16 -11.16 -3.16
N GLY A 396 -14.10 -11.32 -1.82
CA GLY A 396 -13.57 -12.52 -1.18
C GLY A 396 -14.39 -13.76 -1.52
N GLY A 397 -13.79 -14.67 -2.29
CA GLY A 397 -14.44 -15.91 -2.77
C GLY A 397 -15.45 -15.73 -3.90
N ASN A 398 -15.67 -14.52 -4.40
CA ASN A 398 -16.69 -14.23 -5.41
C ASN A 398 -16.12 -14.27 -6.83
N SER A 399 -16.54 -15.25 -7.63
CA SER A 399 -16.10 -15.38 -9.04
C SER A 399 -16.50 -14.18 -9.91
N ASN A 400 -17.57 -13.46 -9.56
CA ASN A 400 -18.08 -12.34 -10.35
C ASN A 400 -17.25 -11.06 -10.20
N ALA A 401 -16.34 -11.03 -9.22
CA ALA A 401 -15.40 -9.93 -9.00
C ALA A 401 -14.15 -9.98 -9.93
N TYR A 402 -13.95 -11.08 -10.67
CA TYR A 402 -12.74 -11.33 -11.48
C TYR A 402 -12.93 -10.90 -12.94
N PHE A 403 -12.61 -9.64 -13.24
CA PHE A 403 -12.72 -9.07 -14.59
C PHE A 403 -11.48 -9.39 -15.43
N ASN A 404 -11.51 -10.55 -16.09
CA ASN A 404 -10.43 -11.04 -16.95
C ASN A 404 -10.14 -10.08 -18.12
N VAL A 405 -8.89 -9.67 -18.27
CA VAL A 405 -8.38 -8.84 -19.37
C VAL A 405 -8.31 -9.70 -20.64
N ARG A 406 -8.86 -9.21 -21.76
CA ARG A 406 -8.75 -9.91 -23.05
C ARG A 406 -7.29 -10.05 -23.48
N LYS A 407 -6.92 -11.24 -23.96
CA LYS A 407 -5.59 -11.49 -24.54
C LYS A 407 -5.26 -10.46 -25.64
N GLY A 408 -4.19 -9.71 -25.45
CA GLY A 408 -3.74 -8.65 -26.37
C GLY A 408 -4.34 -7.26 -26.10
N ASN A 409 -5.21 -7.10 -25.09
CA ASN A 409 -5.57 -5.78 -24.58
C ASN A 409 -4.40 -5.21 -23.77
N THR A 410 -3.78 -4.14 -24.26
CA THR A 410 -2.74 -3.38 -23.54
C THR A 410 -3.30 -2.22 -22.71
N GLU A 411 -4.57 -1.87 -22.93
CA GLU A 411 -5.30 -0.87 -22.17
C GLU A 411 -5.88 -1.54 -20.91
N THR A 412 -5.00 -1.74 -19.92
CA THR A 412 -5.26 -2.51 -18.67
C THR A 412 -5.49 -1.62 -17.46
N TRP A 413 -6.01 -0.41 -17.65
CA TRP A 413 -6.38 0.50 -16.57
C TRP A 413 -7.83 0.27 -16.10
N CYS A 414 -8.10 0.74 -14.89
CA CYS A 414 -9.43 0.80 -14.30
C CYS A 414 -9.60 2.06 -13.45
N ALA A 415 -10.83 2.42 -13.09
CA ALA A 415 -11.12 3.54 -12.21
C ALA A 415 -12.32 3.24 -11.30
N TRP A 416 -12.36 3.96 -10.17
CA TRP A 416 -13.55 4.12 -9.35
C TRP A 416 -13.99 5.59 -9.42
N VAL A 417 -15.23 5.83 -9.83
CA VAL A 417 -15.79 7.17 -10.06
C VAL A 417 -17.17 7.34 -9.42
N ASP A 418 -17.58 8.58 -9.22
CA ASP A 418 -18.92 8.97 -8.83
C ASP A 418 -19.90 9.04 -10.03
N SER A 419 -21.16 9.32 -9.73
CA SER A 419 -22.26 9.47 -10.70
C SER A 419 -22.11 10.64 -11.69
N SER A 420 -20.99 11.38 -11.66
CA SER A 420 -20.63 12.41 -12.63
C SER A 420 -19.46 12.02 -13.54
N ASP A 421 -19.03 10.75 -13.51
CA ASP A 421 -17.79 10.24 -14.13
C ASP A 421 -16.49 10.85 -13.52
N TYR A 422 -16.52 11.45 -12.32
CA TYR A 422 -15.30 11.93 -11.64
C TYR A 422 -14.77 10.93 -10.62
N GLY A 423 -13.45 10.74 -10.55
CA GLY A 423 -12.84 9.95 -9.47
C GLY A 423 -11.35 9.71 -9.65
N ILE A 424 -10.94 8.45 -9.46
CA ILE A 424 -9.54 8.03 -9.43
C ILE A 424 -9.33 6.77 -10.25
N GLY A 425 -8.32 6.82 -11.13
CA GLY A 425 -7.89 5.73 -12.00
C GLY A 425 -6.57 5.11 -11.54
N LEU A 426 -6.40 3.84 -11.87
CA LEU A 426 -5.21 3.02 -11.64
C LEU A 426 -4.85 2.29 -12.95
N PHE A 427 -3.61 2.44 -13.39
CA PHE A 427 -3.04 1.69 -14.50
C PHE A 427 -1.84 0.88 -14.02
N THR A 428 -1.93 -0.44 -14.17
CA THR A 428 -0.80 -1.36 -14.04
C THR A 428 -0.64 -2.11 -15.36
N PRO A 429 0.52 -2.06 -16.03
CA PRO A 429 0.73 -2.72 -17.32
C PRO A 429 0.81 -4.24 -17.18
N ASN A 430 0.50 -4.96 -18.25
CA ASN A 430 0.66 -6.42 -18.35
C ASN A 430 -0.04 -7.22 -17.24
N VAL A 431 -1.24 -6.82 -16.82
CA VAL A 431 -2.07 -7.57 -15.87
C VAL A 431 -3.11 -8.43 -16.61
N GLU A 432 -3.50 -9.53 -15.98
CA GLU A 432 -4.35 -10.57 -16.57
C GLU A 432 -5.82 -10.46 -16.13
N ILE A 433 -6.05 -9.92 -14.94
CA ILE A 433 -7.38 -9.79 -14.32
C ILE A 433 -7.39 -8.48 -13.53
N LEU A 434 -8.54 -7.80 -13.50
CA LEU A 434 -8.85 -6.78 -12.49
C LEU A 434 -9.81 -7.43 -11.48
N LEU A 435 -9.39 -7.61 -10.23
CA LEU A 435 -10.25 -8.09 -9.15
C LEU A 435 -10.86 -6.87 -8.45
N ALA A 436 -12.17 -6.66 -8.54
CA ALA A 436 -12.82 -5.48 -7.96
C ALA A 436 -14.14 -5.80 -7.24
N GLY A 437 -14.41 -5.09 -6.14
CA GLY A 437 -15.58 -5.30 -5.30
C GLY A 437 -15.75 -4.23 -4.22
N ARG A 438 -16.71 -4.43 -3.31
CA ARG A 438 -17.04 -3.48 -2.23
C ARG A 438 -17.23 -4.20 -0.90
N PHE A 439 -16.94 -3.49 0.19
CA PHE A 439 -17.23 -3.95 1.54
C PHE A 439 -18.13 -2.93 2.26
N SER A 440 -19.23 -3.40 2.84
CA SER A 440 -20.19 -2.60 3.64
C SER A 440 -20.64 -1.28 2.99
N TYR A 441 -20.83 -1.26 1.67
CA TYR A 441 -21.07 -0.04 0.87
C TYR A 441 -22.17 0.87 1.45
N ASN A 442 -21.86 2.16 1.54
CA ASN A 442 -22.74 3.20 2.11
C ASN A 442 -22.54 4.61 1.52
N GLY A 443 -21.77 4.77 0.43
CA GLY A 443 -21.51 6.08 -0.20
C GLY A 443 -20.72 7.08 0.65
N SER A 444 -19.99 6.65 1.68
CA SER A 444 -19.25 7.52 2.60
C SER A 444 -18.09 8.26 1.92
N LYS A 445 -17.99 9.57 2.23
CA LYS A 445 -16.85 10.44 1.92
C LYS A 445 -15.76 10.43 3.01
N ASP A 446 -16.01 9.83 4.17
CA ASP A 446 -15.01 9.72 5.25
C ASP A 446 -13.98 8.63 4.91
N PRO A 447 -12.68 8.96 4.75
CA PRO A 447 -11.65 7.99 4.44
C PRO A 447 -11.35 7.00 5.59
N LYS A 448 -11.86 7.24 6.81
CA LYS A 448 -11.78 6.32 7.95
C LYS A 448 -13.00 5.39 8.07
N ASN A 449 -13.97 5.48 7.17
CA ASN A 449 -15.18 4.67 7.24
C ASN A 449 -14.87 3.17 7.04
N SER A 450 -15.65 2.29 7.69
CA SER A 450 -15.52 0.85 7.48
C SER A 450 -15.88 0.43 6.05
N ALA A 451 -16.73 1.20 5.36
CA ALA A 451 -17.08 0.96 3.97
C ALA A 451 -15.96 1.37 3.00
N THR A 452 -15.68 0.53 2.02
CA THR A 452 -14.66 0.79 1.00
C THR A 452 -15.01 0.11 -0.32
N ASN A 453 -14.59 0.72 -1.42
CA ASN A 453 -14.55 0.07 -2.73
C ASN A 453 -13.08 -0.30 -3.01
N TYR A 454 -12.86 -1.44 -3.66
CA TYR A 454 -11.53 -2.06 -3.79
C TYR A 454 -11.28 -2.51 -5.22
N VAL A 455 -10.04 -2.39 -5.67
CA VAL A 455 -9.52 -3.11 -6.83
C VAL A 455 -8.10 -3.60 -6.57
N ALA A 456 -7.74 -4.76 -7.14
CA ALA A 456 -6.36 -5.17 -7.36
C ALA A 456 -6.18 -5.61 -8.82
N PRO A 457 -5.29 -4.96 -9.59
CA PRO A 457 -4.78 -5.52 -10.84
C PRO A 457 -3.92 -6.76 -10.53
N LEU A 458 -4.16 -7.88 -11.22
CA LEU A 458 -3.56 -9.17 -10.90
C LEU A 458 -2.67 -9.70 -12.02
N ARG A 459 -1.56 -10.35 -11.63
CA ARG A 459 -0.84 -11.34 -12.47
C ARG A 459 -0.76 -12.66 -11.73
N THR A 460 -0.72 -13.77 -12.47
CA THR A 460 -0.67 -15.13 -11.92
C THR A 460 0.76 -15.67 -11.98
N PHE A 461 1.48 -15.64 -10.86
CA PHE A 461 2.86 -16.15 -10.78
C PHE A 461 3.23 -16.68 -9.40
N GLU A 462 4.34 -17.43 -9.35
CA GLU A 462 4.94 -17.96 -8.12
C GLU A 462 5.82 -16.88 -7.47
N MET A 463 5.51 -16.49 -6.23
CA MET A 463 6.43 -15.67 -5.43
C MET A 463 7.60 -16.54 -4.98
N LYS A 464 8.75 -16.36 -5.62
CA LYS A 464 10.00 -17.06 -5.29
C LYS A 464 10.77 -16.30 -4.22
N SER A 465 11.29 -17.01 -3.22
CA SER A 465 12.37 -16.48 -2.39
C SER A 465 13.65 -16.28 -3.23
N PHE A 466 14.46 -15.29 -2.87
CA PHE A 466 15.79 -15.02 -3.43
C PHE A 466 15.81 -14.62 -4.92
N GLU A 467 14.68 -14.14 -5.45
CA GLU A 467 14.53 -13.55 -6.78
C GLU A 467 13.68 -12.27 -6.65
N PRO A 468 14.27 -11.06 -6.70
CA PRO A 468 13.53 -9.81 -6.56
C PRO A 468 12.47 -9.64 -7.66
N PHE A 469 11.27 -9.22 -7.26
CA PHE A 469 10.16 -8.90 -8.15
C PHE A 469 9.94 -7.38 -8.19
N GLU A 470 9.82 -6.82 -9.39
CA GLU A 470 9.72 -5.37 -9.60
C GLU A 470 8.59 -5.04 -10.59
N TYR A 471 7.82 -4.00 -10.30
CA TYR A 471 6.77 -3.48 -11.19
C TYR A 471 6.45 -2.01 -10.89
N SER A 472 5.81 -1.33 -11.84
CA SER A 472 5.31 0.03 -11.65
C SER A 472 3.80 0.11 -11.86
N TYR A 473 3.16 1.06 -11.19
CA TYR A 473 1.78 1.45 -11.45
C TYR A 473 1.65 2.98 -11.45
N TYR A 474 0.55 3.45 -12.05
CA TYR A 474 0.28 4.85 -12.31
C TYR A 474 -1.12 5.19 -11.80
N ILE A 475 -1.29 6.33 -11.12
CA ILE A 475 -2.58 6.79 -10.60
C ILE A 475 -2.85 8.19 -11.15
N VAL A 476 -4.08 8.42 -11.63
CA VAL A 476 -4.56 9.71 -12.15
C VAL A 476 -5.92 10.01 -11.54
N THR A 477 -6.25 11.29 -11.34
CA THR A 477 -7.59 11.75 -10.92
C THR A 477 -8.18 12.66 -12.00
N GLY A 478 -9.51 12.78 -12.04
CA GLY A 478 -10.22 13.59 -13.03
C GLY A 478 -11.51 12.94 -13.51
N LYS A 479 -11.97 13.27 -14.72
CA LYS A 479 -13.06 12.53 -15.36
C LYS A 479 -12.55 11.25 -16.01
N VAL A 480 -13.42 10.26 -16.20
CA VAL A 480 -13.12 8.97 -16.88
C VAL A 480 -12.33 9.16 -18.19
N ASN A 481 -12.71 10.12 -19.02
CA ASN A 481 -12.01 10.39 -20.29
C ASN A 481 -10.61 11.01 -20.09
N ASP A 482 -10.45 11.92 -19.12
CA ASP A 482 -9.17 12.55 -18.80
C ASP A 482 -8.18 11.52 -18.23
N ILE A 483 -8.69 10.64 -17.36
CA ILE A 483 -7.96 9.48 -16.79
C ILE A 483 -7.51 8.54 -17.92
N ARG A 484 -8.40 8.21 -18.87
CA ARG A 484 -8.09 7.37 -20.03
C ARG A 484 -6.97 7.96 -20.90
N GLU A 485 -7.03 9.25 -21.19
CA GLU A 485 -6.05 9.94 -22.05
C GLU A 485 -4.69 10.11 -21.35
N ALA A 486 -4.67 10.40 -20.05
CA ALA A 486 -3.44 10.44 -19.26
C ALA A 486 -2.73 9.07 -19.24
N PHE A 487 -3.47 7.98 -19.10
CA PHE A 487 -2.92 6.63 -19.21
C PHE A 487 -2.51 6.25 -20.65
N ARG A 488 -3.14 6.82 -21.68
CA ARG A 488 -2.72 6.68 -23.08
C ARG A 488 -1.37 7.33 -23.34
N GLY A 489 -1.17 8.56 -22.85
CA GLY A 489 0.15 9.22 -22.89
C GLY A 489 1.21 8.41 -22.14
N THR A 490 0.90 8.03 -20.89
CA THR A 490 1.74 7.17 -20.04
C THR A 490 2.13 5.86 -20.73
N PHE A 491 1.21 5.26 -21.50
CA PHE A 491 1.49 4.04 -22.26
C PHE A 491 2.45 4.32 -23.43
N ILE A 492 2.13 5.28 -24.29
CA ILE A 492 2.90 5.62 -25.51
C ILE A 492 4.34 6.04 -25.19
N GLU A 493 4.58 6.68 -24.04
CA GLU A 493 5.92 7.10 -23.62
C GLU A 493 6.80 5.94 -23.08
N LYS A 494 6.19 4.86 -22.58
CA LYS A 494 6.86 3.91 -21.69
C LYS A 494 6.79 2.43 -22.14
N PHE A 495 5.98 2.08 -23.15
CA PHE A 495 5.74 0.69 -23.61
C PHE A 495 5.57 0.55 -25.14
#